data_AF-A0A535HD48-F1
#
_entry.id   AF-A0A535HD48-F1
#
_cell.length_a   1.000
_cell.length_b   1.000
_cell.length_c   1.000
_cell.angle_alpha   90.00
_cell.angle_beta   90.00
_cell.angle_gamma   90.00
#
_symmetry.space_group_name_H-M   'P 1'
#
loop_
_entity.id
_entity.type
_entity.pdbx_description
1 polymer ?
#
loop_
_entity_poly.entity_id
_entity_poly.type
_entity_poly.pdbx_seq_one_letter_code
_entity_poly.pdbx_strand_id
1 'polypeptide(L)'
;MIIHIQFAATHDRFSIRVRESEFEVDMPNAARFNADGLLAGFGEDEPQPGWTERPIYDPLHFDRWALGAATLFYTDRISRRMQRGWHALFDGYEWDLTLPAYEGIPIDARSDYEKALRAWFPMHAFAINGNRTRLPPYIFRLVR
;
A
#
# COMPACT_ATOMS: atom_id res chain seq x y z
N MET A 1 15.79 -11.49 -1.55
CA MET A 1 15.68 -10.61 -2.74
C MET A 1 14.99 -9.33 -2.29
N ILE A 2 15.12 -8.21 -3.01
CA ILE A 2 14.34 -7.00 -2.71
C ILE A 2 13.34 -6.79 -3.85
N ILE A 3 12.06 -6.64 -3.52
CA ILE A 3 10.96 -6.38 -4.47
C ILE A 3 10.63 -4.89 -4.39
N HIS A 4 10.74 -4.16 -5.50
CA HIS A 4 10.44 -2.73 -5.53
C HIS A 4 9.05 -2.49 -6.11
N ILE A 5 8.15 -1.99 -5.27
CA ILE A 5 6.75 -1.74 -5.60
C ILE A 5 6.51 -0.25 -5.63
N GLN A 6 5.95 0.24 -6.71
CA GLN A 6 5.53 1.63 -6.88
C GLN A 6 4.02 1.72 -6.68
N PHE A 7 3.60 2.62 -5.81
CA PHE A 7 2.20 2.99 -5.63
C PHE A 7 2.07 4.45 -6.04
N ALA A 8 1.09 4.78 -6.88
CA ALA A 8 0.82 6.16 -7.23
C ALA A 8 -0.67 6.45 -7.18
N ALA A 9 -1.02 7.55 -6.51
CA ALA A 9 -2.39 8.03 -6.42
C ALA A 9 -2.53 9.35 -7.21
N THR A 10 -3.62 9.47 -7.94
CA THR A 10 -4.14 10.74 -8.45
C THR A 10 -5.53 10.98 -7.85
N HIS A 11 -6.21 12.05 -8.26
CA HIS A 11 -7.60 12.25 -7.83
C HIS A 11 -8.49 11.05 -8.21
N ASP A 12 -8.35 10.56 -9.45
CA ASP A 12 -9.25 9.56 -10.02
C ASP A 12 -8.68 8.14 -10.04
N ARG A 13 -7.35 7.97 -9.93
CA ARG A 13 -6.67 6.70 -10.15
C ARG A 13 -5.76 6.31 -9.00
N PHE A 14 -5.67 5.00 -8.78
CA PHE A 14 -4.66 4.38 -7.95
C PHE A 14 -3.97 3.30 -8.76
N SER A 15 -2.65 3.42 -8.90
CA SER A 15 -1.83 2.52 -9.71
C SER A 15 -0.76 1.84 -8.89
N ILE A 16 -0.48 0.59 -9.23
CA ILE A 16 0.54 -0.26 -8.61
C ILE A 16 1.39 -0.85 -9.72
N ARG A 17 2.72 -0.77 -9.59
CA ARG A 17 3.67 -1.39 -10.51
C ARG A 17 4.83 -2.04 -9.77
N VAL A 18 5.26 -3.20 -10.23
CA VAL A 18 6.47 -3.86 -9.72
C VAL A 18 7.61 -3.62 -10.71
N ARG A 19 8.74 -3.06 -10.27
CA ARG A 19 9.82 -2.66 -11.19
C ARG A 19 10.47 -3.85 -11.90
N GLU A 20 10.53 -5.00 -11.23
CA GLU A 20 11.21 -6.21 -11.71
C GLU A 20 10.29 -7.14 -12.53
N SER A 21 9.06 -6.73 -12.85
CA SER A 21 8.12 -7.59 -13.56
C SER A 21 7.12 -6.82 -14.42
N GLU A 22 6.30 -7.54 -15.18
CA GLU A 22 5.16 -6.99 -15.93
C GLU A 22 3.92 -6.78 -15.06
N PHE A 23 4.00 -7.00 -13.74
CA PHE A 23 2.86 -6.76 -12.86
C PHE A 23 2.55 -5.26 -12.79
N GLU A 24 1.35 -4.92 -13.24
CA GLU A 24 0.77 -3.59 -13.17
C GLU A 24 -0.73 -3.69 -12.87
N VAL A 25 -1.22 -2.77 -12.04
CA VAL A 25 -2.64 -2.54 -11.78
C VAL A 25 -2.87 -1.05 -11.89
N ASP A 26 -3.87 -0.65 -12.66
CA ASP A 26 -4.34 0.73 -12.71
C ASP A 26 -5.85 0.73 -12.60
N MET A 27 -6.37 1.35 -11.54
CA MET A 27 -7.77 1.27 -11.16
C MET A 27 -8.29 2.61 -10.64
N PRO A 28 -9.63 2.79 -10.53
CA PRO A 28 -10.18 3.94 -9.83
C PRO A 28 -9.59 4.10 -8.43
N ASN A 29 -9.36 5.34 -8.01
CA ASN A 29 -8.98 5.69 -6.64
C ASN A 29 -10.18 5.47 -5.71
N ALA A 30 -10.50 4.20 -5.43
CA ALA A 30 -11.72 3.79 -4.75
C ALA A 30 -11.44 2.61 -3.81
N ALA A 31 -11.74 2.80 -2.53
CA ALA A 31 -11.90 1.76 -1.53
C ALA A 31 -13.38 1.57 -1.25
N ARG A 32 -13.82 0.32 -1.23
CA ARG A 32 -15.24 -0.04 -1.15
C ARG A 32 -15.53 -0.79 0.12
N PHE A 33 -16.65 -0.43 0.74
CA PHE A 33 -17.05 -0.94 2.04
C PHE A 33 -18.44 -1.56 1.93
N ASN A 34 -18.64 -2.71 2.56
CA ASN A 34 -19.94 -3.36 2.61
C ASN A 34 -20.94 -2.59 3.49
N ALA A 35 -22.17 -3.11 3.62
CA ALA A 35 -23.22 -2.49 4.42
C ALA A 35 -22.86 -2.34 5.92
N ASP A 36 -21.94 -3.17 6.43
CA ASP A 36 -21.43 -3.11 7.80
C ASP A 36 -20.27 -2.12 7.97
N GLY A 37 -19.85 -1.44 6.89
CA GLY A 37 -18.71 -0.53 6.88
C GLY A 37 -17.35 -1.22 6.85
N LEU A 38 -17.29 -2.53 6.57
CA LEU A 38 -16.05 -3.29 6.44
C LEU A 38 -15.49 -3.18 5.03
N LEU A 39 -14.17 -3.04 4.91
CA LEU A 39 -13.49 -3.00 3.61
C LEU A 39 -13.77 -4.31 2.85
N ALA A 40 -14.37 -4.19 1.67
CA ALA A 40 -14.86 -5.29 0.86
C ALA A 40 -14.17 -5.40 -0.51
N GLY A 41 -13.55 -4.32 -0.98
CA GLY A 41 -12.82 -4.32 -2.25
C GLY A 41 -12.22 -2.97 -2.59
N PHE A 42 -11.66 -2.87 -3.79
CA PHE A 42 -11.06 -1.67 -4.35
C PHE A 42 -11.64 -1.36 -5.74
N GLY A 43 -11.09 -0.36 -6.41
CA GLY A 43 -11.58 0.15 -7.69
C GLY A 43 -11.66 -0.89 -8.81
N GLU A 44 -10.93 -2.01 -8.72
CA GLU A 44 -10.98 -3.10 -9.70
C GLU A 44 -12.21 -4.00 -9.58
N ASP A 45 -12.84 -4.05 -8.41
CA ASP A 45 -14.00 -4.92 -8.18
C ASP A 45 -15.24 -4.33 -8.89
N GLU A 46 -16.34 -5.09 -8.99
CA GLU A 46 -17.63 -4.53 -9.41
C GLU A 46 -18.42 -4.02 -8.18
N PRO A 47 -19.01 -2.81 -8.23
CA PRO A 47 -19.79 -2.29 -7.11
C PRO A 47 -21.00 -3.19 -6.84
N GLN A 48 -21.17 -3.61 -5.59
CA GLN A 48 -22.32 -4.42 -5.18
C GLN A 48 -23.40 -3.54 -4.54
N PRO A 49 -24.69 -3.95 -4.60
CA PRO A 49 -25.76 -3.26 -3.90
C PRO A 49 -25.45 -3.11 -2.40
N GLY A 50 -25.62 -1.90 -1.88
CA GLY A 50 -25.36 -1.58 -0.47
C GLY A 50 -23.89 -1.32 -0.14
N TRP A 51 -22.97 -1.39 -1.11
CA TRP A 51 -21.61 -0.93 -0.90
C TRP A 51 -21.51 0.59 -0.93
N THR A 52 -20.59 1.13 -0.14
CA THR A 52 -20.20 2.54 -0.16
C THR A 52 -18.77 2.69 -0.66
N GLU A 53 -18.46 3.82 -1.28
CA GLU A 53 -17.16 4.09 -1.88
C GLU A 53 -16.54 5.34 -1.28
N ARG A 54 -15.23 5.27 -1.00
CA ARG A 54 -14.40 6.38 -0.55
C ARG A 54 -13.05 6.30 -1.26
N PRO A 55 -12.32 7.42 -1.48
CA PRO A 55 -11.00 7.35 -2.09
C PRO A 55 -10.02 6.47 -1.31
N ILE A 56 -9.15 5.73 -2.00
CA ILE A 56 -7.99 5.06 -1.35
C ILE A 56 -7.06 6.11 -0.77
N TYR A 57 -6.89 7.22 -1.50
CA TYR A 57 -6.10 8.36 -1.09
C TYR A 57 -6.86 9.67 -1.38
N ASP A 58 -7.10 10.46 -0.34
CA ASP A 58 -7.57 11.84 -0.44
C ASP A 58 -6.73 12.69 0.53
N PRO A 59 -5.93 13.67 0.07
CA PRO A 59 -5.15 14.51 0.97
C PRO A 59 -6.00 15.42 1.86
N LEU A 60 -7.25 15.74 1.47
CA LEU A 60 -8.15 16.59 2.26
C LEU A 60 -8.81 15.82 3.41
N HIS A 61 -9.13 14.54 3.17
CA HIS A 61 -9.76 13.65 4.15
C HIS A 61 -8.92 12.38 4.35
N PHE A 62 -7.64 12.56 4.70
CA PHE A 62 -6.68 11.48 4.71
C PHE A 62 -7.08 10.30 5.62
N ASP A 63 -7.45 9.18 5.00
CA ASP A 63 -7.73 7.91 5.66
C ASP A 63 -6.53 6.97 5.52
N ARG A 64 -5.73 6.88 6.57
CA ARG A 64 -4.56 5.99 6.61
C ARG A 64 -4.93 4.51 6.43
N TRP A 65 -6.15 4.11 6.81
CA TRP A 65 -6.56 2.70 6.79
C TRP A 65 -6.85 2.25 5.37
N ALA A 66 -7.51 3.07 4.56
CA ALA A 66 -7.76 2.76 3.16
C ALA A 66 -6.44 2.62 2.37
N LEU A 67 -5.54 3.60 2.51
CA LEU A 67 -4.23 3.55 1.85
C LEU A 67 -3.36 2.39 2.36
N GLY A 68 -3.32 2.18 3.69
CA GLY A 68 -2.60 1.07 4.30
C GLY A 68 -3.13 -0.30 3.85
N ALA A 69 -4.44 -0.47 3.81
CA ALA A 69 -5.05 -1.72 3.35
C ALA A 69 -4.76 -1.98 1.87
N ALA A 70 -4.86 -0.96 1.01
CA ALA A 70 -4.54 -1.10 -0.41
C ALA A 70 -3.08 -1.53 -0.61
N THR A 71 -2.13 -0.81 -0.01
CA THR A 71 -0.70 -1.11 -0.17
C THR A 71 -0.33 -2.53 0.31
N LEU A 72 -0.89 -2.97 1.43
CA LEU A 72 -0.72 -4.33 1.95
C LEU A 72 -1.37 -5.39 1.06
N PHE A 73 -2.63 -5.19 0.67
CA PHE A 73 -3.39 -6.14 -0.15
C PHE A 73 -2.70 -6.38 -1.50
N TYR A 74 -2.28 -5.31 -2.18
CA TYR A 74 -1.60 -5.45 -3.47
C TYR A 74 -0.22 -6.07 -3.32
N THR A 75 0.50 -5.78 -2.24
CA THR A 75 1.80 -6.42 -2.01
C THR A 75 1.66 -7.92 -1.79
N ASP A 76 0.65 -8.34 -1.03
CA ASP A 76 0.33 -9.76 -0.89
C ASP A 76 -0.08 -10.38 -2.24
N ARG A 77 -0.95 -9.72 -3.01
CA ARG A 77 -1.33 -10.19 -4.36
C ARG A 77 -0.13 -10.31 -5.31
N ILE A 78 0.81 -9.36 -5.27
CA ILE A 78 2.06 -9.38 -6.03
C ILE A 78 2.88 -10.61 -5.63
N SER A 79 3.08 -10.83 -4.32
CA SER A 79 3.88 -11.95 -3.82
C SER A 79 3.37 -13.29 -4.33
N ARG A 80 2.05 -13.51 -4.36
CA ARG A 80 1.42 -14.74 -4.83
C ARG A 80 1.60 -14.96 -6.34
N ARG A 81 1.79 -13.89 -7.13
CA ARG A 81 2.05 -13.97 -8.58
C ARG A 81 3.52 -14.21 -8.94
N MET A 82 4.45 -14.02 -8.02
CA MET A 82 5.88 -14.25 -8.31
C MET A 82 6.17 -15.76 -8.43
N GLN A 83 7.15 -16.14 -9.26
CA GLN A 83 7.52 -17.55 -9.54
C GLN A 83 7.86 -18.38 -8.28
N ARG A 84 8.11 -17.73 -7.14
CA ARG A 84 8.44 -18.36 -5.84
C ARG A 84 7.23 -18.57 -4.93
N GLY A 85 6.03 -18.16 -5.35
CA GLY A 85 4.79 -18.28 -4.58
C GLY A 85 4.86 -17.53 -3.24
N TRP A 86 4.23 -18.09 -2.20
CA TRP A 86 4.11 -17.48 -0.87
C TRP A 86 5.46 -17.13 -0.20
N HIS A 87 6.56 -17.79 -0.58
CA HIS A 87 7.89 -17.45 -0.06
C HIS A 87 8.34 -16.04 -0.41
N ALA A 88 7.78 -15.44 -1.47
CA ALA A 88 8.05 -14.04 -1.83
C ALA A 88 7.57 -13.06 -0.74
N LEU A 89 6.60 -13.44 0.11
CA LEU A 89 6.18 -12.63 1.27
C LEU A 89 7.29 -12.40 2.30
N PHE A 90 8.34 -13.22 2.27
CA PHE A 90 9.50 -13.11 3.17
C PHE A 90 10.72 -12.48 2.49
N ASP A 91 10.61 -12.11 1.22
CA ASP A 91 11.61 -11.25 0.56
C ASP A 91 11.50 -9.82 1.10
N GLY A 92 12.58 -9.05 1.04
CA GLY A 92 12.53 -7.66 1.47
C GLY A 92 11.69 -6.82 0.51
N TYR A 93 10.92 -5.87 1.03
CA TYR A 93 10.16 -4.94 0.21
C TYR A 93 10.70 -3.52 0.27
N GLU A 94 10.67 -2.84 -0.87
CA GLU A 94 10.82 -1.39 -0.96
C GLU A 94 9.59 -0.78 -1.62
N TRP A 95 8.88 0.09 -0.91
CA TRP A 95 7.72 0.81 -1.44
C TRP A 95 8.07 2.22 -1.87
N ASP A 96 7.65 2.63 -3.05
CA ASP A 96 7.82 3.99 -3.57
C ASP A 96 6.43 4.58 -3.82
N LEU A 97 5.98 5.47 -2.92
CA LEU A 97 4.65 6.04 -2.91
C LEU A 97 4.67 7.45 -3.49
N THR A 98 3.98 7.66 -4.62
CA THR A 98 3.71 8.98 -5.19
C THR A 98 2.32 9.44 -4.75
N LEU A 99 2.28 10.32 -3.75
CA LEU A 99 1.08 10.79 -3.06
C LEU A 99 0.97 12.33 -3.16
N PRO A 100 0.21 12.87 -4.13
CA PRO A 100 0.08 14.31 -4.32
C PRO A 100 -0.40 15.03 -3.06
N ALA A 101 0.15 16.21 -2.79
CA ALA A 101 -0.18 17.03 -1.61
C ALA A 101 0.06 16.34 -0.24
N TYR A 102 0.81 15.24 -0.19
CA TYR A 102 1.10 14.54 1.08
C TYR A 102 1.69 15.46 2.14
N GLU A 103 2.64 16.34 1.78
CA GLU A 103 3.24 17.28 2.74
C GLU A 103 2.25 18.27 3.37
N GLY A 104 1.10 18.50 2.72
CA GLY A 104 0.01 19.33 3.24
C GLY A 104 -0.87 18.63 4.28
N ILE A 105 -0.75 17.31 4.44
CA ILE A 105 -1.50 16.53 5.43
C ILE A 105 -0.93 16.83 6.83
N PRO A 106 -1.80 16.97 7.86
CA PRO A 106 -1.38 17.16 9.24
C PRO A 106 -0.31 16.15 9.68
N ILE A 107 0.72 16.65 10.37
CA ILE A 107 1.90 15.86 10.75
C ILE A 107 1.54 14.62 11.57
N ASP A 108 0.54 14.70 12.44
CA ASP A 108 0.12 13.58 13.28
C ASP A 108 -0.44 12.43 12.43
N ALA A 109 -1.28 12.75 11.44
CA ALA A 109 -1.88 11.76 10.54
C ALA A 109 -0.82 11.10 9.65
N ARG A 110 0.15 11.89 9.14
CA ARG A 110 1.30 11.36 8.39
C ARG A 110 2.20 10.47 9.23
N SER A 111 2.56 10.94 10.43
CA SER A 111 3.42 10.21 11.36
C SER A 111 2.82 8.84 11.69
N ASP A 112 1.51 8.81 11.87
CA ASP A 112 0.77 7.59 12.16
C ASP A 112 0.75 6.60 11.00
N TYR A 113 0.63 7.07 9.76
CA TYR A 113 0.77 6.23 8.58
C TYR A 113 2.21 5.71 8.42
N GLU A 114 3.21 6.59 8.56
CA GLU A 114 4.62 6.20 8.47
C GLU A 114 5.04 5.21 9.56
N LYS A 115 4.50 5.34 10.79
CA LYS A 115 4.70 4.35 11.86
C LYS A 115 4.17 2.98 11.44
N ALA A 116 3.00 2.92 10.80
CA ALA A 116 2.45 1.66 10.31
C ALA A 116 3.34 1.06 9.21
N LEU A 117 3.85 1.87 8.27
CA LEU A 117 4.81 1.42 7.25
C LEU A 117 6.10 0.87 7.86
N ARG A 118 6.63 1.53 8.90
CA ARG A 118 7.83 1.07 9.63
C ARG A 118 7.60 -0.25 10.36
N ALA A 119 6.39 -0.50 10.82
CA ALA A 119 6.01 -1.72 11.54
C ALA A 119 5.71 -2.90 10.61
N TRP A 120 5.49 -2.66 9.32
CA TRP A 120 5.17 -3.72 8.38
C TRP A 120 6.39 -4.59 8.09
N PHE A 121 6.30 -5.87 8.43
CA PHE A 121 7.30 -6.87 8.08
C PHE A 121 6.93 -7.52 6.74
N PRO A 122 7.88 -7.75 5.80
CA PRO A 122 9.33 -7.49 5.85
C PRO A 122 9.78 -6.23 5.07
N MET A 123 9.27 -5.04 5.43
CA MET A 123 9.69 -3.78 4.82
C MET A 123 11.18 -3.48 5.08
N HIS A 124 11.92 -3.11 4.04
CA HIS A 124 13.32 -2.65 4.12
C HIS A 124 13.45 -1.13 3.95
N ALA A 125 12.65 -0.54 3.07
CA ALA A 125 12.60 0.89 2.92
C ALA A 125 11.26 1.31 2.32
N PHE A 126 10.86 2.54 2.58
CA PHE A 126 9.81 3.16 1.79
C PHE A 126 10.21 4.58 1.42
N ALA A 127 9.72 5.09 0.31
CA ALA A 127 9.82 6.48 -0.09
C ALA A 127 8.43 7.04 -0.27
N ILE A 128 8.19 8.26 0.20
CA ILE A 128 6.96 9.00 -0.10
C ILE A 128 7.37 10.28 -0.82
N ASN A 129 6.90 10.46 -2.05
CA ASN A 129 7.29 11.55 -2.96
C ASN A 129 8.81 11.76 -3.04
N GLY A 130 9.57 10.67 -3.10
CA GLY A 130 11.03 10.70 -3.16
C GLY A 130 11.75 10.85 -1.82
N ASN A 131 11.04 11.13 -0.71
CA ASN A 131 11.65 11.17 0.62
C ASN A 131 11.79 9.75 1.19
N ARG A 132 13.01 9.22 1.17
CA ARG A 132 13.30 7.81 1.48
C ARG A 132 13.59 7.59 2.96
N THR A 133 12.84 6.68 3.57
CA THR A 133 13.09 6.10 4.89
C THR A 133 13.65 4.69 4.73
N ARG A 134 14.90 4.47 5.17
CA ARG A 134 15.49 3.14 5.28
C ARG A 134 15.21 2.55 6.66
N LEU A 135 14.79 1.28 6.69
CA LEU A 135 14.55 0.54 7.92
C LEU A 135 15.78 -0.33 8.24
N PRO A 136 16.10 -0.51 9.53
CA PRO A 136 17.13 -1.47 9.90
C PRO A 136 16.71 -2.86 9.39
N PRO A 137 17.66 -3.69 8.91
CA PRO A 137 17.33 -5.04 8.50
C PRO A 137 16.66 -5.76 9.66
N TYR A 138 15.51 -6.40 9.39
CA TYR A 138 14.83 -7.21 10.37
C TYR A 138 15.74 -8.40 10.73
N ILE A 139 16.35 -8.36 11.92
CA ILE A 139 17.09 -9.48 12.46
C ILE A 139 16.07 -10.37 13.16
N PHE A 140 15.75 -11.54 12.59
CA PHE A 140 15.13 -12.61 13.37
C PHE A 140 16.10 -12.99 14.50
N ARG A 141 15.92 -12.39 15.68
CA ARG A 141 16.36 -13.06 16.90
C ARG A 141 15.37 -14.19 17.14
N LEU A 142 15.67 -15.35 16.56
CA LEU A 142 15.19 -16.63 17.07
C LEU A 142 15.69 -16.74 18.52
N VAL A 143 14.86 -16.30 19.46
CA VAL A 143 15.03 -16.66 20.86
C VAL A 143 14.78 -18.17 20.91
N ARG A 144 15.85 -18.90 21.21
CA ARG A 144 15.84 -20.35 21.45
C ARG A 144 15.04 -20.71 22.68
#